data_AF-A0A1S2LXN7-F1
#
_entry.id   AF-A0A1S2LXN7-F1
#
_cell.length_a   1.000
_cell.length_b   1.000
_cell.length_c   1.000
_cell.angle_alpha   90.00
_cell.angle_beta   90.00
_cell.angle_gamma   90.00
#
_symmetry.space_group_name_H-M   'P 1'
#
loop_
_entity.id
_entity.type
_entity.pdbx_description
1 polymer ?
#
loop_
_entity_poly.entity_id
_entity_poly.type
_entity_poly.pdbx_seq_one_letter_code
_entity_poly.pdbx_strand_id
1 'polypeptide(L)'
;MKLATPALLKLTNVQIGQLFNSMFFFRKTLNEAEQKQFDLAFEEIKSRHYCSEFDGMGMRLMTWAVVWKAKNLVNNGNLKLAKQYTVIAETLEKELARFQAENNPLKRIEAQTAGTVHAS
;
A
#
# COMPACT_ATOMS: atom_id res chain seq x y z
N MET A 1 2.33 14.97 2.97
CA MET A 1 1.09 14.78 2.19
C MET A 1 0.71 13.31 2.33
N LYS A 2 -0.54 13.00 2.60
CA LYS A 2 -1.05 11.64 2.78
C LYS A 2 -2.19 11.45 1.78
N LEU A 3 -2.30 10.26 1.19
CA LEU A 3 -3.24 9.99 0.10
C LEU A 3 -4.30 9.00 0.55
N ALA A 4 -5.57 9.33 0.28
CA ALA A 4 -6.69 8.45 0.52
C ALA A 4 -6.64 7.20 -0.37
N THR A 5 -6.77 6.00 0.20
CA THR A 5 -6.86 4.72 -0.53
C THR A 5 -8.30 4.17 -0.46
N PRO A 6 -9.25 4.76 -1.22
CA PRO A 6 -10.64 4.28 -1.27
C PRO A 6 -10.78 2.84 -1.81
N ALA A 7 -9.71 2.25 -2.34
CA ALA A 7 -9.69 0.85 -2.78
C ALA A 7 -9.97 -0.15 -1.64
N LEU A 8 -9.48 0.12 -0.43
CA LEU A 8 -9.68 -0.75 0.73
C LEU A 8 -11.08 -0.62 1.34
N LEU A 9 -11.76 0.51 1.11
CA LEU A 9 -13.14 0.75 1.58
C LEU A 9 -14.18 -0.18 0.91
N LYS A 10 -13.80 -0.88 -0.16
CA LYS A 10 -14.65 -1.85 -0.85
C LYS A 10 -14.59 -3.25 -0.23
N LEU A 11 -13.71 -3.47 0.75
CA LEU A 11 -13.58 -4.75 1.43
C LEU A 11 -14.55 -4.86 2.61
N THR A 12 -15.15 -6.03 2.78
CA THR A 12 -15.93 -6.35 3.98
C THR A 12 -15.02 -6.52 5.19
N ASN A 13 -15.55 -6.40 6.41
CA ASN A 13 -14.79 -6.63 7.65
C ASN A 13 -14.10 -8.02 7.66
N VAL A 14 -14.77 -9.04 7.10
CA VAL A 14 -14.21 -10.39 6.97
C VAL A 14 -13.00 -10.38 6.02
N GLN A 15 -13.08 -9.68 4.89
CA GLN A 15 -11.98 -9.57 3.93
C GLN A 15 -10.81 -8.77 4.51
N ILE A 16 -11.09 -7.72 5.29
CA ILE A 16 -10.06 -6.98 6.04
C ILE A 16 -9.35 -7.90 7.04
N GLY A 17 -10.10 -8.68 7.83
CA GLY A 17 -9.51 -9.67 8.73
C GLY A 17 -8.65 -10.72 8.01
N GLN A 18 -9.09 -11.18 6.84
CA GLN A 18 -8.30 -12.08 5.99
C GLN A 18 -7.03 -11.43 5.45
N LEU A 19 -7.07 -10.13 5.17
CA LEU A 19 -5.91 -9.35 4.74
C LEU A 19 -4.90 -9.19 5.88
N PHE A 20 -5.35 -8.90 7.11
CA PHE A 20 -4.46 -8.85 8.28
C PHE A 20 -3.84 -10.20 8.61
N ASN A 21 -4.58 -11.29 8.48
CA ASN A 21 -3.99 -12.63 8.60
C ASN A 21 -2.93 -12.85 7.51
N SER A 22 -3.17 -12.39 6.29
CA SER A 22 -2.22 -12.50 5.18
C SER A 22 -0.96 -11.67 5.41
N MET A 23 -1.12 -10.45 5.92
CA MET A 23 -0.03 -9.59 6.41
C MET A 23 0.80 -10.31 7.46
N PHE A 24 0.17 -10.93 8.46
CA PHE A 24 0.87 -11.67 9.51
C PHE A 24 1.68 -12.85 8.98
N PHE A 25 1.18 -13.59 7.99
CA PHE A 25 1.95 -14.65 7.34
C PHE A 25 3.09 -14.11 6.46
N PHE A 26 2.84 -13.03 5.73
CA PHE A 26 3.86 -12.34 4.93
C PHE A 26 5.02 -11.82 5.81
N ARG A 27 4.73 -11.32 7.03
CA ARG A 27 5.76 -10.94 8.01
C ARG A 27 6.82 -12.02 8.20
N LYS A 28 6.43 -13.30 8.18
CA LYS A 28 7.34 -14.44 8.38
C LYS A 28 8.30 -14.66 7.21
N THR A 29 8.05 -14.05 6.05
CA THR A 29 8.94 -14.14 4.89
C THR A 29 9.95 -13.00 4.82
N LEU A 30 9.87 -12.02 5.75
CA LEU A 30 10.75 -10.86 5.82
C LEU A 30 11.97 -11.13 6.71
N ASN A 31 13.09 -10.45 6.44
CA ASN A 31 14.23 -10.45 7.35
C ASN A 31 13.98 -9.59 8.60
N GLU A 32 14.88 -9.62 9.59
CA GLU A 32 14.65 -8.95 10.89
C GLU A 32 14.47 -7.42 10.77
N ALA A 33 15.23 -6.76 9.90
CA ALA A 33 15.12 -5.31 9.69
C ALA A 33 13.79 -4.94 9.00
N GLU A 34 13.39 -5.72 8.01
CA GLU A 34 12.12 -5.57 7.31
C GLU A 34 10.93 -5.89 8.22
N GLN A 35 11.05 -6.86 9.12
CA GLN A 35 10.00 -7.18 10.11
C GLN A 35 9.73 -5.99 11.04
N LYS A 36 10.75 -5.28 11.50
CA LYS A 36 10.58 -4.09 12.37
C LYS A 36 9.83 -2.98 11.64
N GLN A 37 10.18 -2.70 10.39
CA GLN A 37 9.48 -1.71 9.56
C GLN A 37 8.05 -2.15 9.26
N PHE A 38 7.87 -3.45 9.02
CA PHE A 38 6.56 -4.06 8.82
C PHE A 38 5.67 -3.90 10.04
N ASP A 39 6.17 -4.19 11.24
CA ASP A 39 5.40 -4.14 12.48
C ASP A 39 4.91 -2.73 12.79
N LEU A 40 5.76 -1.72 12.59
CA LEU A 40 5.38 -0.31 12.75
C LEU A 40 4.24 0.09 11.80
N ALA A 41 4.38 -0.24 10.51
CA ALA A 41 3.33 0.04 9.53
C ALA A 41 2.06 -0.78 9.78
N PHE A 42 2.20 -2.03 10.22
CA PHE A 42 1.07 -2.92 10.53
C PHE A 42 0.24 -2.40 11.70
N GLU A 43 0.88 -1.91 12.76
CA GLU A 43 0.16 -1.27 13.88
C GLU A 43 -0.48 0.07 13.47
N GLU A 44 0.15 0.84 12.58
CA GLU A 44 -0.49 2.05 12.02
C GLU A 44 -1.74 1.70 11.20
N ILE A 45 -1.66 0.67 10.36
CA ILE A 45 -2.78 0.16 9.56
C ILE A 45 -3.91 -0.36 10.46
N LYS A 46 -3.57 -1.14 11.50
CA LYS A 46 -4.55 -1.69 12.45
C LYS A 46 -5.23 -0.60 13.27
N SER A 47 -4.48 0.34 13.83
CA SER A 47 -5.03 1.44 14.63
C SER A 47 -5.94 2.36 13.81
N ARG A 48 -5.75 2.38 12.50
CA ARG A 48 -6.49 3.21 11.56
C ARG A 48 -7.42 2.40 10.67
N HIS A 49 -8.27 1.55 11.26
CA HIS A 49 -9.23 0.64 10.60
C HIS A 49 -10.01 1.20 9.38
N TYR A 50 -10.05 2.52 9.16
CA TYR A 50 -10.61 3.19 7.98
C TYR A 50 -9.80 4.39 7.46
N CYS A 51 -8.56 4.64 7.92
CA CYS A 51 -7.81 5.77 7.37
C CYS A 51 -7.34 5.43 5.97
N SER A 52 -8.04 6.08 5.06
CA SER A 52 -7.61 6.59 3.78
C SER A 52 -6.09 6.74 3.63
N GLU A 53 -5.34 7.15 4.66
CA GLU A 53 -4.01 7.70 4.50
C GLU A 53 -2.85 6.83 5.01
N PHE A 54 -2.08 6.28 4.08
CA PHE A 54 -0.79 5.62 4.32
C PHE A 54 0.37 6.47 3.77
N ASP A 55 1.55 6.33 4.38
CA ASP A 55 2.80 6.78 3.76
C ASP A 55 3.26 5.78 2.68
N GLY A 56 4.33 6.11 1.96
CA GLY A 56 4.83 5.25 0.89
C GLY A 56 5.23 3.84 1.34
N MET A 57 5.64 3.66 2.61
CA MET A 57 5.99 2.35 3.15
C MET A 57 4.73 1.54 3.46
N GLY A 58 3.75 2.14 4.14
CA GLY A 58 2.46 1.52 4.44
C GLY A 58 1.73 1.07 3.16
N MET A 59 1.74 1.89 2.12
CA MET A 59 1.19 1.53 0.80
C MET A 59 1.89 0.30 0.21
N ARG A 60 3.23 0.27 0.20
CA ARG A 60 4.02 -0.84 -0.34
C ARG A 60 3.73 -2.15 0.40
N LEU A 61 3.68 -2.10 1.72
CA LEU A 61 3.41 -3.28 2.54
C LEU A 61 1.98 -3.80 2.35
N MET A 62 1.01 -2.90 2.24
CA MET A 62 -0.37 -3.26 1.93
C MET A 62 -0.48 -3.93 0.56
N THR A 63 0.15 -3.37 -0.47
CA THR A 63 0.22 -3.97 -1.81
C THR A 63 0.76 -5.39 -1.74
N TRP A 64 1.89 -5.60 -1.07
CA TRP A 64 2.50 -6.93 -0.95
C TRP A 64 1.60 -7.94 -0.27
N ALA A 65 0.89 -7.53 0.79
CA ALA A 65 -0.06 -8.40 1.48
C ALA A 65 -1.26 -8.78 0.61
N VAL A 66 -1.80 -7.81 -0.14
CA VAL A 66 -2.90 -8.04 -1.09
C VAL A 66 -2.45 -9.00 -2.21
N VAL A 67 -1.24 -8.82 -2.75
CA VAL A 67 -0.65 -9.72 -3.77
C VAL A 67 -0.46 -11.13 -3.21
N TRP A 68 0.08 -11.26 -2.00
CA TRP A 68 0.27 -12.56 -1.35
C TRP A 68 -1.07 -13.27 -1.13
N LYS A 69 -2.11 -12.54 -0.71
CA LYS A 69 -3.46 -13.08 -0.57
C LYS A 69 -4.04 -13.54 -1.92
N ALA A 70 -3.88 -12.74 -2.98
CA ALA A 70 -4.31 -13.11 -4.32
C ALA A 70 -3.65 -14.42 -4.77
N LYS A 71 -2.34 -14.58 -4.59
CA LYS A 71 -1.59 -15.82 -4.91
C LYS A 71 -2.13 -17.03 -4.16
N ASN A 72 -2.39 -16.90 -2.85
CA ASN A 72 -2.95 -18.01 -2.07
C ASN A 72 -4.37 -18.38 -2.48
N LEU A 73 -5.18 -17.40 -2.88
CA LEU A 73 -6.52 -17.66 -3.41
C LEU A 73 -6.47 -18.40 -4.75
N VAL A 74 -5.49 -18.10 -5.62
CA VAL A 74 -5.24 -18.88 -6.84
C VAL A 74 -4.88 -20.32 -6.49
N ASN A 75 -3.91 -20.51 -5.57
CA ASN A 75 -3.47 -21.85 -5.17
C ASN A 75 -4.60 -22.68 -4.55
N ASN A 76 -5.56 -22.03 -3.88
CA ASN A 76 -6.72 -22.67 -3.27
C ASN A 76 -7.93 -22.78 -4.23
N GLY A 77 -7.77 -22.48 -5.53
CA GLY A 77 -8.83 -22.58 -6.54
C GLY A 77 -9.91 -21.47 -6.46
N ASN A 78 -9.77 -20.48 -5.58
CA ASN A 78 -10.74 -19.39 -5.43
C ASN A 78 -10.41 -18.22 -6.38
N LEU A 79 -10.56 -18.48 -7.68
CA LEU A 79 -10.14 -17.56 -8.75
C LEU A 79 -10.93 -16.24 -8.77
N LYS A 80 -12.23 -16.28 -8.42
CA LYS A 80 -13.07 -15.07 -8.39
C LYS A 80 -12.57 -14.08 -7.35
N LEU A 81 -12.30 -14.57 -6.13
CA LEU A 81 -11.80 -13.73 -5.06
C LEU A 81 -10.35 -13.31 -5.34
N ALA A 82 -9.51 -14.20 -5.89
CA ALA A 82 -8.16 -13.86 -6.31
C ALA A 82 -8.13 -12.65 -7.25
N LYS A 83 -8.99 -12.64 -8.28
CA LYS A 83 -9.12 -11.51 -9.23
C LYS A 83 -9.49 -10.19 -8.53
N GLN A 84 -10.37 -10.25 -7.52
CA GLN A 84 -10.72 -9.05 -6.74
C GLN A 84 -9.50 -8.48 -6.00
N TYR A 85 -8.71 -9.34 -5.34
CA TYR A 85 -7.50 -8.91 -4.66
C TYR A 85 -6.43 -8.39 -5.64
N THR A 86 -6.28 -8.99 -6.82
CA THR A 86 -5.37 -8.48 -7.87
C THR A 86 -5.71 -7.05 -8.27
N VAL A 87 -6.99 -6.75 -8.53
CA VAL A 87 -7.43 -5.38 -8.89
C VAL A 87 -7.14 -4.37 -7.76
N ILE A 88 -7.28 -4.79 -6.50
CA ILE A 88 -6.95 -3.95 -5.35
C ILE A 88 -5.44 -3.68 -5.30
N ALA A 89 -4.61 -4.70 -5.52
CA ALA A 89 -3.15 -4.55 -5.54
C ALA A 89 -2.71 -3.57 -6.64
N GLU A 90 -3.22 -3.73 -7.86
CA GLU A 90 -2.95 -2.82 -8.98
C GLU A 90 -3.35 -1.37 -8.66
N THR A 91 -4.46 -1.19 -7.94
CA THR A 91 -4.90 0.14 -7.52
C THR A 91 -3.93 0.73 -6.50
N LEU A 92 -3.50 -0.04 -5.51
CA LEU A 92 -2.51 0.40 -4.51
C LEU A 92 -1.15 0.70 -5.14
N GLU A 93 -0.72 -0.06 -6.14
CA GLU A 93 0.53 0.22 -6.88
C GLU A 93 0.47 1.55 -7.65
N LYS A 94 -0.66 1.84 -8.30
CA LYS A 94 -0.87 3.12 -8.99
C LYS A 94 -0.84 4.29 -8.01
N GLU A 95 -1.48 4.12 -6.85
CA GLU A 95 -1.48 5.11 -5.76
C GLU A 95 -0.06 5.34 -5.20
N LEU A 96 0.70 4.27 -4.97
CA LEU A 96 2.10 4.37 -4.55
C LEU A 96 2.96 5.09 -5.60
N ALA A 97 2.79 4.77 -6.88
CA ALA A 97 3.52 5.42 -7.96
C ALA A 97 3.19 6.92 -8.04
N ARG A 98 1.92 7.30 -7.88
CA ARG A 98 1.50 8.71 -7.79
C ARG A 98 2.14 9.40 -6.59
N PHE A 99 2.07 8.80 -5.41
CA PHE A 99 2.69 9.33 -4.20
C PHE A 99 4.19 9.58 -4.37
N GLN A 100 4.90 8.62 -4.96
CA GLN A 100 6.33 8.73 -5.24
C GLN A 100 6.63 9.83 -6.26
N ALA A 101 5.80 9.99 -7.29
CA ALA A 101 5.97 11.04 -8.29
C ALA A 101 5.77 12.45 -7.69
N GLU A 102 4.77 12.63 -6.81
CA GLU A 102 4.47 13.91 -6.15
C GLU A 102 5.51 14.29 -5.09
N ASN A 103 6.11 13.30 -4.44
CA ASN A 103 7.12 13.49 -3.39
C ASN A 103 8.55 13.28 -3.89
N ASN A 104 8.76 13.16 -5.21
CA ASN A 104 10.10 13.05 -5.79
C ASN A 104 10.88 14.36 -5.54
N PRO A 105 11.97 14.33 -4.76
CA PRO A 105 12.73 15.54 -4.45
C PRO A 105 13.34 16.19 -5.69
N LEU A 106 13.66 15.43 -6.73
CA LEU A 106 14.26 15.96 -7.96
C LEU A 106 13.27 16.84 -8.75
N LYS A 107 11.99 16.42 -8.84
CA LYS A 107 10.93 17.22 -9.50
C LYS A 107 10.56 18.48 -8.72
N ARG A 108 10.68 18.44 -7.38
CA ARG A 108 10.45 19.63 -6.54
C ARG A 108 11.51 20.70 -6.75
N ILE A 109 12.76 20.31 -6.95
CA ILE A 109 13.86 21.23 -7.20
C ILE A 109 13.68 21.93 -8.56
N GLU A 110 13.30 21.19 -9.62
CA GLU A 110 13.02 21.77 -10.95
C GLU A 110 11.84 22.77 -10.95
N ALA A 111 10.78 22.49 -10.19
CA ALA A 111 9.66 23.41 -10.04
C ALA A 111 10.05 24.68 -9.26
N GLN A 112 10.92 24.56 -8.25
CA GLN A 112 11.42 25.69 -7.49
C GLN A 112 12.38 26.56 -8.31
N THR A 113 13.30 25.96 -9.07
CA THR A 113 14.22 26.71 -9.93
C THR A 113 13.46 27.42 -11.04
N ALA A 114 12.49 26.78 -11.69
CA ALA A 114 11.65 27.39 -12.73
C ALA A 114 10.85 28.61 -12.22
N GLY A 115 10.39 28.60 -10.97
CA GLY A 115 9.70 29.74 -10.34
C GLY A 115 10.60 30.95 -10.08
N THR A 116 11.89 30.74 -9.78
CA THR A 116 12.86 31.83 -9.59
C THR A 116 13.34 32.47 -10.90
N VAL A 117 13.38 31.74 -12.03
CA VAL A 117 13.86 32.30 -13.31
C VAL A 117 12.86 33.26 -13.97
N HIS A 118 11.56 33.13 -13.64
CA HIS A 118 10.51 34.00 -14.18
C HIS A 118 10.15 35.19 -13.26
N ALA A 119 10.76 35.28 -12.08
CA ALA A 119 10.53 36.36 -11.12
C ALA A 119 11.64 37.44 -11.14
N SER A 120 12.51 37.44 -12.16
CA SER A 120 13.59 38.41 -12.35
C SER A 120 13.29 39.36 -13.50
#